data_AF-A0A149U3P3-F1
#
_entry.id   AF-A0A149U3P3-F1
#
_cell.length_a   1.000
_cell.length_b   1.000
_cell.length_c   1.000
_cell.angle_alpha   90.00
_cell.angle_beta   90.00
_cell.angle_gamma   90.00
#
_symmetry.space_group_name_H-M   'P 1'
#
loop_
_entity.id
_entity.type
_entity.pdbx_description
1 polymer ?
#
loop_
_entity_poly.entity_id
_entity_poly.type
_entity_poly.pdbx_seq_one_letter_code
_entity_poly.pdbx_strand_id
1 'polypeptide(L)'
;MRFLFSSRYSSYRPRKTILFLHSALSMVGISLSASLPLAAQAQTAQQKPDLSAIQTVVVIFAENRSFDNLYRGFPGADTSATIPADAYVQKDRDGTVLKELPPVWGGLTGRGIPNPITQAMTEHLPNKPFAVDDPKGFNVPLNTLTHDLWHRFYQNQMQINHGKNDMFVAWADTGAMPMGYWNGSHMKMWKIAEKYTMADHFFMGTFGSSFLNHQWLACACAPYYPAADTSPAHPSIVMADKTGTALVVAPNSPHSALEGVPKFVRDGNLTPDFHAVNTMQPPYQPSGNKPAEGQDPRFADPTRPTTLPPQTTPTIGDRLSEKNISWAWFSGAWQHVQDHGNAYPMPDFQYHHQPYNYYVNYAPGKAARQEHLQDGGLNGARFKDIIDSGKLPQVSFYKPQGNLNEHSGYADIESGDSHIADLVSHLEKSPQWPHMLVIVTYDENGGLWDHVAPPQGDRWGPGSRIPAIIISPFARQHYVDKTVQDTTSIIKFLTERYDLRPLDGLSGRDKAIQASTGKPLGDLTGALLLPHQTP
;
A
#
# COMPACT_ATOMS: atom_id res chain seq x y z
N MET A 1 27.43 -39.89 54.34
CA MET A 1 27.74 -38.82 55.31
C MET A 1 26.99 -37.56 54.85
N ARG A 2 25.80 -37.18 55.36
CA ARG A 2 25.47 -36.42 56.62
C ARG A 2 26.46 -35.28 56.86
N PHE A 3 26.10 -33.99 56.93
CA PHE A 3 25.14 -33.23 57.78
C PHE A 3 24.56 -31.99 57.02
N LEU A 4 23.27 -31.59 57.03
CA LEU A 4 22.33 -30.99 58.01
C LEU A 4 22.27 -29.42 58.08
N PHE A 5 21.08 -28.90 57.71
CA PHE A 5 20.24 -27.75 58.14
C PHE A 5 20.71 -26.27 58.16
N SER A 6 19.90 -25.38 57.54
CA SER A 6 18.91 -24.53 58.26
C SER A 6 17.97 -23.76 57.30
N SER A 7 16.73 -23.55 57.77
CA SER A 7 15.50 -23.07 57.10
C SER A 7 15.24 -21.57 57.35
N ARG A 8 14.46 -20.91 56.46
CA ARG A 8 13.31 -20.06 56.83
C ARG A 8 12.37 -19.80 55.65
N TYR A 9 11.11 -20.21 55.82
CA TYR A 9 9.94 -19.84 55.03
C TYR A 9 9.21 -18.67 55.71
N SER A 10 8.54 -17.81 54.93
CA SER A 10 7.48 -16.92 55.43
C SER A 10 6.26 -17.01 54.51
N SER A 11 5.13 -17.37 55.10
CA SER A 11 3.82 -17.57 54.49
C SER A 11 2.88 -16.41 54.84
N TYR A 12 2.07 -15.97 53.88
CA TYR A 12 1.03 -14.95 54.08
C TYR A 12 -0.35 -15.58 53.88
N ARG A 13 -1.26 -15.41 54.86
CA ARG A 13 -2.67 -15.81 54.80
C ARG A 13 -3.57 -14.67 55.33
N PRO A 14 -4.86 -14.65 54.96
CA PRO A 14 -5.70 -13.45 54.90
C PRO A 14 -6.42 -13.14 56.23
N ARG A 15 -6.87 -11.89 56.41
CA ARG A 15 -7.67 -11.46 57.56
C ARG A 15 -9.17 -11.39 57.24
N LYS A 16 -9.95 -11.96 58.16
CA LYS A 16 -11.41 -11.88 58.27
C LYS A 16 -11.87 -10.68 59.11
N THR A 17 -13.08 -10.26 58.80
CA THR A 17 -14.02 -9.31 59.39
C THR A 17 -14.20 -9.41 60.92
N ILE A 18 -14.38 -8.27 61.60
CA ILE A 18 -15.09 -8.16 62.90
C ILE A 18 -16.03 -6.94 62.87
N LEU A 19 -17.25 -7.20 63.36
CA LEU A 19 -18.41 -6.33 63.55
C LEU A 19 -18.28 -5.47 64.82
N PHE A 20 -18.79 -4.24 64.83
CA PHE A 20 -19.29 -3.58 66.05
C PHE A 20 -20.53 -2.73 65.71
N LEU A 21 -21.65 -3.02 66.40
CA LEU A 21 -22.83 -2.15 66.51
C LEU A 21 -22.53 -0.99 67.47
N HIS A 22 -23.21 0.16 67.31
CA HIS A 22 -24.01 0.87 68.35
C HIS A 22 -24.84 2.03 67.71
N SER A 23 -26.17 1.91 67.86
CA SER A 23 -27.19 2.91 68.23
C SER A 23 -27.33 4.30 67.57
N ALA A 24 -28.43 4.42 66.81
CA ALA A 24 -29.36 5.53 66.50
C ALA A 24 -29.18 6.96 67.04
N LEU A 25 -29.41 7.94 66.15
CA LEU A 25 -30.26 9.12 66.43
C LEU A 25 -30.98 9.58 65.15
N SER A 26 -32.30 9.74 65.24
CA SER A 26 -33.20 10.18 64.18
C SER A 26 -33.11 11.68 63.91
N MET A 27 -33.13 12.10 62.64
CA MET A 27 -33.73 13.37 62.22
C MET A 27 -34.49 13.19 60.91
N VAL A 28 -35.79 13.44 60.98
CA VAL A 28 -36.73 13.46 59.85
C VAL A 28 -36.53 14.79 59.11
N GLY A 29 -36.02 14.73 57.89
CA GLY A 29 -36.03 15.84 56.93
C GLY A 29 -36.98 15.51 55.79
N ILE A 30 -38.13 16.17 55.75
CA ILE A 30 -39.08 16.09 54.63
C ILE A 30 -38.47 16.89 53.47
N SER A 31 -38.06 16.22 52.40
CA SER A 31 -37.73 16.85 51.12
C SER A 31 -38.70 16.35 50.05
N LEU A 32 -39.59 17.24 49.60
CA LEU A 32 -40.43 17.03 48.41
C LEU A 32 -39.53 16.85 47.18
N SER A 33 -39.46 15.62 46.66
CA SER A 33 -38.87 15.34 45.36
C SER A 33 -39.92 15.53 44.27
N ALA A 34 -39.81 16.63 43.52
CA ALA A 34 -40.50 16.79 42.25
C ALA A 34 -39.93 15.80 41.23
N SER A 35 -40.72 14.82 40.84
CA SER A 35 -40.39 13.85 39.78
C SER A 35 -40.50 14.50 38.41
N LEU A 36 -39.37 14.91 37.84
CA LEU A 36 -39.25 15.17 36.40
C LEU A 36 -39.04 13.82 35.69
N PRO A 37 -39.78 13.50 34.62
CA PRO A 37 -39.52 12.28 33.86
C PRO A 37 -38.19 12.43 33.13
N LEU A 38 -37.24 11.53 33.39
CA LEU A 38 -36.09 11.34 32.51
C LEU A 38 -36.64 10.89 31.15
N ALA A 39 -36.61 11.80 30.18
CA ALA A 39 -36.72 11.42 28.78
C ALA A 39 -35.51 10.53 28.45
N ALA A 40 -35.75 9.22 28.32
CA ALA A 40 -34.79 8.33 27.72
C ALA A 40 -34.57 8.79 26.28
N GLN A 41 -33.45 9.44 26.01
CA GLN A 41 -32.98 9.64 24.64
C GLN A 41 -32.71 8.26 24.07
N ALA A 42 -33.65 7.76 23.27
CA ALA A 42 -33.41 6.64 22.38
C ALA A 42 -32.23 7.04 21.49
N GLN A 43 -31.07 6.41 21.69
CA GLN A 43 -30.04 6.37 20.66
C GLN A 43 -30.71 5.70 19.46
N THR A 44 -31.10 6.50 18.47
CA THR A 44 -31.46 5.97 17.16
C THR A 44 -30.27 5.17 16.68
N ALA A 45 -30.42 3.84 16.62
CA ALA A 45 -29.43 2.97 15.99
C ALA A 45 -29.16 3.55 14.60
N GLN A 46 -27.93 4.02 14.36
CA GLN A 46 -27.54 4.62 13.09
C GLN A 46 -27.78 3.55 12.01
N GLN A 47 -28.74 3.80 11.12
CA GLN A 47 -29.09 2.85 10.07
C GLN A 47 -27.85 2.57 9.21
N LYS A 48 -27.51 1.30 9.06
CA LYS A 48 -26.35 0.89 8.25
C LYS A 48 -26.53 1.37 6.81
N PRO A 49 -25.47 1.90 6.17
CA PRO A 49 -25.54 2.26 4.76
C PRO A 49 -25.85 1.02 3.92
N ASP A 50 -26.72 1.17 2.93
CA ASP A 50 -27.04 0.10 1.99
C ASP A 50 -25.97 0.03 0.91
N LEU A 51 -24.95 -0.82 1.15
CA LEU A 51 -23.88 -1.07 0.19
C LEU A 51 -24.42 -1.65 -1.12
N SER A 52 -25.61 -2.27 -1.14
CA SER A 52 -26.18 -2.89 -2.34
C SER A 52 -26.45 -1.88 -3.48
N ALA A 53 -26.54 -0.59 -3.15
CA ALA A 53 -26.63 0.51 -4.11
C ALA A 53 -25.42 0.60 -5.06
N ILE A 54 -24.25 0.09 -4.64
CA ILE A 54 -23.06 -0.07 -5.49
C ILE A 54 -23.15 -1.44 -6.18
N GLN A 55 -23.29 -1.50 -7.49
CA GLN A 55 -23.37 -2.76 -8.25
C GLN A 55 -22.07 -3.09 -9.00
N THR A 56 -21.24 -2.09 -9.25
CA THR A 56 -19.96 -2.24 -9.95
C THR A 56 -18.86 -1.55 -9.17
N VAL A 57 -17.79 -2.26 -8.86
CA VAL A 57 -16.59 -1.73 -8.20
C VAL A 57 -15.42 -1.82 -9.18
N VAL A 58 -14.71 -0.72 -9.38
CA VAL A 58 -13.51 -0.65 -10.20
C VAL A 58 -12.35 -0.17 -9.35
N VAL A 59 -11.25 -0.92 -9.34
CA VAL A 59 -10.02 -0.58 -8.62
C VAL A 59 -8.93 -0.37 -9.67
N ILE A 60 -8.45 0.86 -9.80
CA ILE A 60 -7.32 1.23 -10.67
C ILE A 60 -6.08 1.38 -9.80
N PHE A 61 -5.03 0.62 -10.11
CA PHE A 61 -3.85 0.49 -9.26
C PHE A 61 -2.59 1.03 -9.96
N ALA A 62 -2.19 2.27 -9.68
CA ALA A 62 -1.01 2.92 -10.23
C ALA A 62 0.30 2.47 -9.52
N GLU A 63 1.44 3.08 -9.86
CA GLU A 63 2.81 2.88 -9.36
C GLU A 63 3.51 4.24 -9.24
N ASN A 64 4.65 4.37 -8.59
CA ASN A 64 4.74 4.28 -7.15
C ASN A 64 4.94 5.70 -6.66
N ARG A 65 4.03 6.19 -5.81
CA ARG A 65 3.99 7.60 -5.44
C ARG A 65 3.54 7.72 -4.00
N SER A 66 4.32 8.42 -3.17
CA SER A 66 3.84 8.86 -1.88
C SER A 66 2.80 9.97 -2.03
N PHE A 67 1.97 10.18 -1.02
CA PHE A 67 0.95 11.23 -1.07
C PHE A 67 1.60 12.62 -1.22
N ASP A 68 2.60 12.95 -0.41
CA ASP A 68 3.33 14.22 -0.51
C ASP A 68 4.14 14.39 -1.81
N ASN A 69 4.47 13.32 -2.53
CA ASN A 69 5.17 13.47 -3.81
C ASN A 69 4.30 14.13 -4.87
N LEU A 70 3.00 13.83 -4.91
CA LEU A 70 2.08 14.29 -5.95
C LEU A 70 1.01 15.27 -5.46
N TYR A 71 0.57 15.13 -4.21
CA TYR A 71 -0.58 15.86 -3.65
C TYR A 71 -0.19 16.83 -2.53
N ARG A 72 1.10 17.17 -2.42
CA ARG A 72 1.56 18.21 -1.51
C ARG A 72 0.88 19.55 -1.81
N GLY A 73 0.24 20.13 -0.80
CA GLY A 73 -0.52 21.38 -0.93
C GLY A 73 -1.96 21.19 -1.42
N PHE A 74 -2.45 19.96 -1.56
CA PHE A 74 -3.86 19.71 -1.90
C PHE A 74 -4.80 20.35 -0.87
N PRO A 75 -5.81 21.15 -1.30
CA PRO A 75 -6.68 21.88 -0.37
C PRO A 75 -7.40 20.97 0.63
N GLY A 76 -7.27 21.28 1.92
CA GLY A 76 -7.91 20.54 3.01
C GLY A 76 -7.26 19.20 3.37
N ALA A 77 -6.29 18.73 2.61
CA ALA A 77 -5.52 17.53 2.93
C ALA A 77 -4.41 17.81 3.95
N ASP A 78 -4.05 16.79 4.71
CA ASP A 78 -2.87 16.79 5.57
C ASP A 78 -1.62 16.66 4.69
N THR A 79 -0.86 17.74 4.55
CA THR A 79 0.26 17.83 3.60
C THR A 79 1.49 18.45 4.23
N SER A 80 2.65 18.00 3.78
CA SER A 80 3.96 18.55 4.13
C SER A 80 4.17 20.02 3.70
N ALA A 81 3.21 20.63 3.01
CA ALA A 81 3.24 22.06 2.68
C ALA A 81 3.02 22.97 3.90
N THR A 82 2.43 22.45 4.97
CA THR A 82 1.99 23.24 6.12
C THR A 82 2.65 22.86 7.45
N ILE A 83 3.52 21.85 7.44
CA ILE A 83 4.20 21.36 8.64
C ILE A 83 5.41 22.25 9.00
N PRO A 84 5.79 22.33 10.29
CA PRO A 84 6.94 23.10 10.72
C PRO A 84 8.26 22.47 10.21
N ALA A 85 9.32 23.28 10.16
CA ALA A 85 10.55 22.88 9.49
C ALA A 85 11.26 21.68 10.14
N ASP A 86 11.11 21.51 11.44
CA ASP A 86 11.64 20.38 12.21
C ASP A 86 10.89 19.06 11.95
N ALA A 87 9.72 19.08 11.33
CA ALA A 87 8.92 17.88 11.05
C ALA A 87 9.35 17.12 9.78
N TYR A 88 10.18 17.71 8.91
CA TYR A 88 10.66 17.06 7.68
C TYR A 88 12.17 16.83 7.64
N VAL A 89 12.91 17.24 8.67
CA VAL A 89 14.36 17.09 8.68
C VAL A 89 14.75 15.62 8.67
N GLN A 90 15.68 15.28 7.78
CA GLN A 90 16.24 13.94 7.70
C GLN A 90 17.49 13.83 8.58
N LYS A 91 17.70 12.63 9.10
CA LYS A 91 18.86 12.26 9.90
C LYS A 91 19.78 11.36 9.09
N ASP A 92 21.02 11.29 9.55
CA ASP A 92 22.02 10.38 9.05
C ASP A 92 21.93 9.03 9.78
N ARG A 93 22.69 8.04 9.32
CA ARG A 93 22.73 6.66 9.84
C ARG A 93 23.16 6.56 11.30
N ASP A 94 23.89 7.56 11.80
CA ASP A 94 24.29 7.68 13.20
C ASP A 94 23.26 8.41 14.09
N GLY A 95 22.14 8.85 13.50
CA GLY A 95 21.05 9.56 14.16
C GLY A 95 21.24 11.07 14.30
N THR A 96 22.35 11.63 13.81
CA THR A 96 22.54 13.08 13.75
C THR A 96 21.68 13.71 12.65
N VAL A 97 21.30 14.98 12.81
CA VAL A 97 20.53 15.70 11.78
C VAL A 97 21.47 16.07 10.62
N LEU A 98 21.08 15.74 9.39
CA LEU A 98 21.83 16.11 8.19
C LEU A 98 21.85 17.65 8.05
N LYS A 99 23.03 18.21 7.81
CA LYS A 99 23.18 19.66 7.55
C LYS A 99 22.61 20.05 6.17
N GLU A 100 22.82 19.17 5.20
CA GLU A 100 22.32 19.22 3.84
C GLU A 100 22.04 17.79 3.36
N LEU A 101 21.23 17.64 2.32
CA LEU A 101 20.99 16.34 1.71
C LEU A 101 22.20 15.92 0.85
N PRO A 102 22.49 14.62 0.74
CA PRO A 102 23.43 14.13 -0.27
C PRO A 102 22.94 14.48 -1.68
N PRO A 103 23.84 14.64 -2.66
CA PRO A 103 23.39 14.78 -4.04
C PRO A 103 22.59 13.54 -4.47
N VAL A 104 21.73 13.70 -5.46
CA VAL A 104 21.05 12.57 -6.09
C VAL A 104 22.09 11.78 -6.87
N TRP A 105 22.48 10.62 -6.34
CA TRP A 105 23.56 9.83 -6.92
C TRP A 105 23.20 9.35 -8.32
N GLY A 106 24.10 9.56 -9.28
CA GLY A 106 23.85 9.24 -10.69
C GLY A 106 22.99 10.26 -11.45
N GLY A 107 22.39 11.24 -10.76
CA GLY A 107 21.51 12.26 -11.34
C GLY A 107 20.02 12.02 -11.04
N LEU A 108 19.21 13.07 -11.15
CA LEU A 108 17.78 13.04 -10.86
C LEU A 108 16.97 12.44 -12.02
N THR A 109 17.35 12.76 -13.26
CA THR A 109 16.69 12.27 -14.47
C THR A 109 17.22 10.90 -14.86
N GLY A 110 16.34 10.01 -15.32
CA GLY A 110 16.70 8.68 -15.77
C GLY A 110 17.67 8.66 -16.94
N ARG A 111 18.21 7.47 -17.23
CA ARG A 111 19.21 7.27 -18.29
C ARG A 111 18.62 7.61 -19.67
N GLY A 112 19.38 8.36 -20.47
CA GLY A 112 19.01 8.66 -21.86
C GLY A 112 18.06 9.84 -22.02
N ILE A 113 17.72 10.54 -20.93
CA ILE A 113 16.94 11.77 -20.98
C ILE A 113 17.78 12.92 -21.58
N PRO A 114 17.26 13.65 -22.59
CA PRO A 114 17.89 14.87 -23.09
C PRO A 114 18.02 15.92 -21.98
N ASN A 115 19.17 16.59 -21.90
CA ASN A 115 19.47 17.60 -20.87
C ASN A 115 19.29 17.06 -19.43
N PRO A 116 20.05 16.01 -19.04
CA PRO A 116 19.83 15.35 -17.75
C PRO A 116 20.17 16.28 -16.58
N ILE A 117 19.40 16.16 -15.49
CA ILE A 117 19.74 16.77 -14.21
C ILE A 117 20.79 15.89 -13.55
N THR A 118 22.05 16.29 -13.68
CA THR A 118 23.21 15.49 -13.22
C THR A 118 23.36 15.53 -11.70
N GLN A 119 24.11 14.58 -11.14
CA GLN A 119 24.44 14.55 -9.71
C GLN A 119 25.02 15.88 -9.22
N ALA A 120 25.95 16.48 -9.98
CA ALA A 120 26.58 17.75 -9.63
C ALA A 120 25.58 18.91 -9.51
N MET A 121 24.49 18.88 -10.27
CA MET A 121 23.43 19.90 -10.18
C MET A 121 22.58 19.78 -8.92
N THR A 122 22.66 18.63 -8.23
CA THR A 122 21.87 18.31 -7.03
C THR A 122 22.69 18.37 -5.73
N GLU A 123 23.92 18.88 -5.78
CA GLU A 123 24.74 19.10 -4.58
C GLU A 123 24.18 20.25 -3.72
N HIS A 124 24.48 20.21 -2.41
CA HIS A 124 24.10 21.25 -1.44
C HIS A 124 22.60 21.53 -1.31
N LEU A 125 21.76 20.53 -1.58
CA LEU A 125 20.33 20.65 -1.33
C LEU A 125 20.06 20.82 0.18
N PRO A 126 19.26 21.82 0.60
CA PRO A 126 18.91 21.96 2.00
C PRO A 126 18.17 20.72 2.51
N ASN A 127 18.31 20.39 3.79
CA ASN A 127 17.62 19.27 4.44
C ASN A 127 16.10 19.52 4.60
N LYS A 128 15.38 19.47 3.48
CA LYS A 128 13.93 19.67 3.36
C LYS A 128 13.42 19.11 2.03
N PRO A 129 12.10 18.89 1.88
CA PRO A 129 11.50 18.58 0.59
C PRO A 129 11.79 19.63 -0.47
N PHE A 130 12.04 19.20 -1.71
CA PHE A 130 12.33 20.10 -2.84
C PHE A 130 11.43 19.79 -4.05
N ALA A 131 11.01 20.85 -4.74
CA ALA A 131 10.23 20.73 -5.97
C ALA A 131 11.13 20.34 -7.14
N VAL A 132 10.80 19.25 -7.80
CA VAL A 132 11.49 18.75 -8.98
C VAL A 132 11.20 19.63 -10.21
N ASP A 133 9.98 20.17 -10.28
CA ASP A 133 9.47 21.01 -11.37
C ASP A 133 9.51 22.52 -11.06
N ASP A 134 10.26 22.97 -10.04
CA ASP A 134 10.40 24.39 -9.72
C ASP A 134 11.02 25.15 -10.92
N PRO A 135 10.34 26.15 -11.50
CA PRO A 135 10.88 26.96 -12.59
C PRO A 135 12.17 27.71 -12.23
N LYS A 136 12.43 27.91 -10.93
CA LYS A 136 13.67 28.51 -10.41
C LYS A 136 14.68 27.47 -9.93
N GLY A 137 14.30 26.19 -9.92
CA GLY A 137 15.13 25.05 -9.53
C GLY A 137 15.51 24.20 -10.73
N PHE A 138 15.22 22.90 -10.66
CA PHE A 138 15.56 21.96 -11.73
C PHE A 138 14.71 22.14 -13.00
N ASN A 139 13.50 22.68 -12.86
CA ASN A 139 12.60 23.04 -13.96
C ASN A 139 12.41 21.91 -15.00
N VAL A 140 12.17 20.68 -14.53
CA VAL A 140 11.84 19.56 -15.40
C VAL A 140 10.34 19.30 -15.41
N PRO A 141 9.72 19.01 -16.58
CA PRO A 141 8.29 18.75 -16.69
C PRO A 141 7.89 17.37 -16.15
N LEU A 142 6.59 17.16 -15.90
CA LEU A 142 6.01 15.88 -15.41
C LEU A 142 6.23 14.69 -16.35
N ASN A 143 6.50 14.91 -17.64
CA ASN A 143 6.87 13.86 -18.60
C ASN A 143 8.36 13.47 -18.57
N THR A 144 9.11 13.95 -17.59
CA THR A 144 10.52 13.58 -17.41
C THR A 144 10.63 12.25 -16.69
N LEU A 145 11.25 11.25 -17.33
CA LEU A 145 11.62 10.03 -16.61
C LEU A 145 12.69 10.36 -15.57
N THR A 146 12.43 9.94 -14.34
CA THR A 146 13.36 10.05 -13.23
C THR A 146 14.05 8.72 -12.95
N HIS A 147 15.06 8.69 -12.10
CA HIS A 147 15.61 7.43 -11.59
C HIS A 147 14.56 6.64 -10.79
N ASP A 148 14.66 5.31 -10.83
CA ASP A 148 13.96 4.46 -9.87
C ASP A 148 14.70 4.47 -8.53
N LEU A 149 13.96 4.46 -7.43
CA LEU A 149 14.50 4.45 -6.07
C LEU A 149 14.31 3.07 -5.44
N TRP A 150 15.06 2.73 -4.41
CA TRP A 150 14.73 1.58 -3.57
C TRP A 150 13.43 1.80 -2.80
N HIS A 151 12.51 0.87 -3.02
CA HIS A 151 11.23 0.78 -2.34
C HIS A 151 11.02 -0.65 -1.83
N ARG A 152 11.98 -1.10 -1.00
CA ARG A 152 12.12 -2.48 -0.50
C ARG A 152 11.62 -2.63 0.93
N PHE A 153 11.19 -3.83 1.31
CA PHE A 153 10.48 -4.11 2.58
C PHE A 153 11.23 -3.65 3.85
N TYR A 154 12.51 -4.01 4.00
CA TYR A 154 13.27 -3.66 5.20
C TYR A 154 13.75 -2.22 5.16
N GLN A 155 14.21 -1.75 4.00
CA GLN A 155 14.62 -0.38 3.80
C GLN A 155 13.48 0.58 4.13
N ASN A 156 12.26 0.32 3.66
CA ASN A 156 11.12 1.16 3.98
C ASN A 156 10.84 1.23 5.50
N GLN A 157 10.96 0.13 6.24
CA GLN A 157 10.89 0.16 7.71
C GLN A 157 12.01 1.01 8.34
N MET A 158 13.25 0.86 7.85
CA MET A 158 14.39 1.64 8.31
C MET A 158 14.23 3.14 8.01
N GLN A 159 13.62 3.49 6.87
CA GLN A 159 13.31 4.85 6.44
C GLN A 159 12.20 5.48 7.29
N ILE A 160 11.13 4.73 7.57
CA ILE A 160 10.00 5.13 8.44
C ILE A 160 10.47 5.31 9.90
N ASN A 161 11.46 4.53 10.34
CA ASN A 161 12.09 4.66 11.66
C ASN A 161 11.07 4.74 12.81
N HIS A 162 10.18 3.76 12.88
CA HIS A 162 9.10 3.69 13.88
C HIS A 162 8.14 4.89 13.86
N GLY A 163 7.83 5.41 12.67
CA GLY A 163 6.87 6.49 12.45
C GLY A 163 7.47 7.89 12.59
N LYS A 164 8.79 8.01 12.75
CA LYS A 164 9.45 9.32 12.76
C LYS A 164 9.64 9.89 11.35
N ASN A 165 9.62 9.02 10.33
CA ASN A 165 9.82 9.35 8.92
C ASN A 165 11.05 10.26 8.67
N ASP A 166 12.11 10.07 9.45
CA ASP A 166 13.29 10.95 9.47
C ASP A 166 14.55 10.27 8.92
N MET A 167 14.45 9.09 8.32
CA MET A 167 15.60 8.30 7.85
C MET A 167 15.47 7.88 6.37
N PHE A 168 14.58 8.51 5.60
CA PHE A 168 14.37 8.17 4.19
C PHE A 168 15.65 8.31 3.37
N VAL A 169 16.36 9.42 3.59
CA VAL A 169 17.63 9.73 2.94
C VAL A 169 18.78 8.84 3.45
N ALA A 170 18.79 8.50 4.74
CA ALA A 170 19.84 7.66 5.32
C ALA A 170 19.92 6.26 4.67
N TRP A 171 18.75 5.71 4.31
CA TRP A 171 18.62 4.34 3.81
C TRP A 171 18.17 4.24 2.35
N ALA A 172 18.25 5.34 1.60
CA ALA A 172 18.02 5.37 0.16
C ALA A 172 19.25 4.92 -0.65
N ASP A 173 19.02 4.56 -1.91
CA ASP A 173 20.04 4.29 -2.95
C ASP A 173 20.17 5.42 -3.98
N THR A 174 19.44 6.51 -3.79
CA THR A 174 19.31 7.65 -4.73
C THR A 174 19.53 9.02 -4.05
N GLY A 175 20.16 9.04 -2.87
CA GLY A 175 20.57 10.26 -2.18
C GLY A 175 19.37 11.10 -1.75
N ALA A 176 19.32 12.37 -2.18
CA ALA A 176 18.22 13.29 -1.84
C ALA A 176 16.87 12.93 -2.48
N MET A 177 16.82 12.05 -3.48
CA MET A 177 15.63 11.83 -4.30
C MET A 177 14.34 11.48 -3.53
N PRO A 178 14.36 10.74 -2.41
CA PRO A 178 13.16 10.53 -1.58
C PRO A 178 12.44 11.83 -1.18
N MET A 179 13.17 12.94 -1.06
CA MET A 179 12.63 14.25 -0.64
C MET A 179 12.08 15.08 -1.81
N GLY A 180 12.12 14.57 -3.05
CA GLY A 180 11.57 15.24 -4.22
C GLY A 180 10.04 15.19 -4.26
N TYR A 181 9.41 16.30 -4.63
CA TYR A 181 7.98 16.38 -4.92
C TYR A 181 7.70 17.15 -6.20
N TRP A 182 6.49 17.01 -6.72
CA TRP A 182 6.01 17.69 -7.94
C TRP A 182 4.85 18.62 -7.61
N ASN A 183 4.69 19.71 -8.36
CA ASN A 183 3.48 20.52 -8.30
C ASN A 183 2.34 19.82 -9.05
N GLY A 184 1.62 18.96 -8.35
CA GLY A 184 0.50 18.20 -8.90
C GLY A 184 -0.74 19.02 -9.25
N SER A 185 -0.81 20.32 -8.94
CA SER A 185 -2.03 21.12 -9.15
C SER A 185 -2.50 21.24 -10.62
N HIS A 186 -1.62 20.88 -11.56
CA HIS A 186 -1.89 20.84 -13.00
C HIS A 186 -2.27 19.43 -13.52
N MET A 187 -2.16 18.39 -12.69
CA MET A 187 -2.53 17.02 -13.05
C MET A 187 -4.05 16.90 -13.22
N LYS A 188 -4.48 16.02 -14.13
CA LYS A 188 -5.90 15.75 -14.36
C LYS A 188 -6.51 14.99 -13.18
N MET A 189 -5.77 14.06 -12.58
CA MET A 189 -6.19 13.34 -11.38
C MET A 189 -6.33 14.25 -10.17
N TRP A 190 -5.53 15.33 -10.07
CA TRP A 190 -5.76 16.37 -9.06
C TRP A 190 -7.14 17.01 -9.23
N LYS A 191 -7.56 17.33 -10.46
CA LYS A 191 -8.89 17.89 -10.72
C LYS A 191 -10.03 16.91 -10.42
N ILE A 192 -9.80 15.62 -10.67
CA ILE A 192 -10.74 14.56 -10.29
C ILE A 192 -10.84 14.43 -8.76
N ALA A 193 -9.71 14.52 -8.05
CA ALA A 193 -9.69 14.53 -6.59
C ALA A 193 -10.40 15.76 -6.00
N GLU A 194 -10.22 16.94 -6.61
CA GLU A 194 -10.97 18.16 -6.22
C GLU A 194 -12.47 17.97 -6.41
N LYS A 195 -12.91 17.25 -7.44
CA LYS A 195 -14.33 16.97 -7.73
C LYS A 195 -14.96 15.98 -6.74
N TYR A 196 -14.25 14.91 -6.38
CA TYR A 196 -14.78 13.82 -5.56
C TYR A 196 -14.19 13.80 -4.15
N THR A 197 -13.84 12.61 -3.63
CA THR A 197 -13.23 12.44 -2.32
C THR A 197 -11.75 12.06 -2.48
N MET A 198 -10.88 12.84 -1.87
CA MET A 198 -9.48 12.48 -1.61
C MET A 198 -9.38 11.77 -0.26
N ALA A 199 -8.85 10.55 -0.20
CA ALA A 199 -8.51 9.90 1.07
C ALA A 199 -7.05 10.21 1.42
N ASP A 200 -6.83 11.10 2.39
CA ASP A 200 -5.49 11.57 2.74
C ASP A 200 -4.86 10.84 3.94
N HIS A 201 -5.51 9.78 4.41
CA HIS A 201 -4.98 8.83 5.40
C HIS A 201 -5.06 7.40 4.85
N PHE A 202 -4.79 7.25 3.56
CA PHE A 202 -4.71 5.96 2.87
C PHE A 202 -3.26 5.50 2.76
N PHE A 203 -2.94 4.38 3.37
CA PHE A 203 -1.58 3.84 3.45
C PHE A 203 -1.42 2.63 2.52
N MET A 204 -0.19 2.38 2.07
CA MET A 204 0.10 1.15 1.33
C MET A 204 -0.06 -0.06 2.26
N GLY A 205 -0.60 -1.16 1.73
CA GLY A 205 -0.92 -2.37 2.50
C GLY A 205 0.28 -2.98 3.22
N THR A 206 1.50 -2.84 2.69
CA THR A 206 2.73 -3.34 3.31
C THR A 206 3.91 -2.43 3.12
N PHE A 207 4.93 -2.57 3.96
CA PHE A 207 6.24 -1.99 3.70
C PHE A 207 6.81 -2.50 2.37
N GLY A 208 7.46 -1.61 1.61
CA GLY A 208 8.16 -1.98 0.38
C GLY A 208 7.27 -2.51 -0.75
N SER A 209 7.83 -3.41 -1.57
CA SER A 209 7.71 -3.21 -3.02
C SER A 209 6.36 -3.61 -3.64
N SER A 210 6.18 -3.17 -4.90
CA SER A 210 5.01 -3.41 -5.74
C SER A 210 4.54 -4.85 -5.69
N PHE A 211 5.46 -5.81 -5.80
CA PHE A 211 5.16 -7.23 -5.69
C PHE A 211 4.32 -7.53 -4.45
N LEU A 212 4.78 -7.17 -3.25
CA LEU A 212 4.09 -7.52 -2.01
C LEU A 212 2.76 -6.77 -1.87
N ASN A 213 2.72 -5.49 -2.24
CA ASN A 213 1.48 -4.71 -2.17
C ASN A 213 0.39 -5.22 -3.13
N HIS A 214 0.75 -5.75 -4.32
CA HIS A 214 -0.19 -6.44 -5.19
C HIS A 214 -0.69 -7.76 -4.59
N GLN A 215 0.17 -8.52 -3.92
CA GLN A 215 -0.26 -9.72 -3.18
C GLN A 215 -1.21 -9.35 -2.04
N TRP A 216 -0.96 -8.23 -1.36
CA TRP A 216 -1.81 -7.75 -0.29
C TRP A 216 -3.19 -7.29 -0.76
N LEU A 217 -3.31 -6.70 -1.95
CA LEU A 217 -4.61 -6.46 -2.57
C LEU A 217 -5.32 -7.77 -2.95
N ALA A 218 -4.58 -8.79 -3.36
CA ALA A 218 -5.17 -10.07 -3.79
C ALA A 218 -5.56 -10.99 -2.62
N CYS A 219 -4.77 -11.08 -1.54
CA CYS A 219 -4.99 -12.06 -0.46
C CYS A 219 -4.86 -11.49 0.96
N ALA A 220 -4.49 -10.22 1.13
CA ALA A 220 -4.07 -9.66 2.42
C ALA A 220 -2.98 -10.51 3.11
N CYS A 221 -2.03 -11.04 2.34
CA CYS A 221 -1.07 -12.03 2.82
C CYS A 221 0.31 -11.84 2.16
N ALA A 222 1.35 -12.28 2.87
CA ALA A 222 2.69 -12.38 2.31
C ALA A 222 2.92 -13.81 1.78
N PRO A 223 3.24 -13.99 0.48
CA PRO A 223 3.47 -15.31 -0.09
C PRO A 223 4.59 -16.08 0.63
N TYR A 224 4.48 -17.40 0.66
CA TYR A 224 5.41 -18.28 1.36
C TYR A 224 6.23 -19.12 0.38
N TYR A 225 7.53 -19.21 0.62
CA TYR A 225 8.46 -20.07 -0.12
C TYR A 225 8.86 -21.27 0.78
N PRO A 226 8.28 -22.46 0.58
CA PRO A 226 8.61 -23.62 1.40
C PRO A 226 10.08 -24.05 1.24
N ALA A 227 10.75 -24.30 2.37
CA ALA A 227 12.14 -24.79 2.43
C ALA A 227 13.13 -23.94 1.63
N ALA A 228 12.98 -22.61 1.68
CA ALA A 228 13.80 -21.69 0.90
C ALA A 228 15.31 -21.79 1.20
N ASP A 229 15.66 -22.21 2.42
CA ASP A 229 17.04 -22.40 2.87
C ASP A 229 17.77 -23.55 2.17
N THR A 230 17.03 -24.52 1.65
CA THR A 230 17.56 -25.67 0.91
C THR A 230 17.20 -25.63 -0.57
N SER A 231 16.60 -24.53 -1.05
CA SER A 231 16.18 -24.33 -2.42
C SER A 231 17.13 -23.39 -3.19
N PRO A 232 16.95 -23.23 -4.52
CA PRO A 232 17.65 -22.21 -5.30
C PRO A 232 17.47 -20.78 -4.78
N ALA A 233 16.42 -20.52 -3.98
CA ALA A 233 16.16 -19.20 -3.42
C ALA A 233 16.93 -18.90 -2.12
N HIS A 234 17.74 -19.84 -1.60
CA HIS A 234 18.56 -19.61 -0.40
C HIS A 234 19.39 -18.31 -0.42
N PRO A 235 20.04 -17.91 -1.55
CA PRO A 235 20.77 -16.65 -1.62
C PRO A 235 19.87 -15.41 -1.46
N SER A 236 18.57 -15.54 -1.70
CA SER A 236 17.57 -14.47 -1.61
C SER A 236 17.01 -14.28 -0.20
N ILE A 237 17.39 -15.11 0.78
CA ILE A 237 16.98 -14.93 2.18
C ILE A 237 17.79 -13.78 2.78
N VAL A 238 17.13 -12.74 3.28
CA VAL A 238 17.80 -11.59 3.89
C VAL A 238 18.57 -11.97 5.15
N MET A 239 19.55 -11.16 5.52
CA MET A 239 20.08 -11.13 6.88
C MET A 239 19.43 -9.98 7.64
N ALA A 240 18.32 -10.28 8.33
CA ALA A 240 17.68 -9.35 9.24
C ALA A 240 18.40 -9.28 10.59
N ASP A 241 18.28 -8.14 11.27
CA ASP A 241 18.79 -7.96 12.62
C ASP A 241 17.95 -8.73 13.66
N LYS A 242 18.28 -8.55 14.95
CA LYS A 242 17.60 -9.27 16.03
C LYS A 242 16.16 -8.83 16.26
N THR A 243 15.78 -7.63 15.82
CA THR A 243 14.39 -7.16 15.93
C THR A 243 13.53 -7.73 14.80
N GLY A 244 14.16 -8.12 13.68
CA GLY A 244 13.47 -8.62 12.49
C GLY A 244 12.84 -7.51 11.65
N THR A 245 13.17 -6.24 11.93
CA THR A 245 12.59 -5.06 11.25
C THR A 245 13.63 -4.25 10.48
N ALA A 246 14.90 -4.65 10.51
CA ALA A 246 15.98 -4.00 9.76
C ALA A 246 16.96 -5.04 9.17
N LEU A 247 17.71 -4.64 8.14
CA LEU A 247 18.81 -5.43 7.61
C LEU A 247 20.08 -5.22 8.44
N VAL A 248 20.91 -6.25 8.54
CA VAL A 248 22.26 -6.11 9.09
C VAL A 248 23.13 -5.31 8.11
N VAL A 249 23.56 -4.12 8.54
CA VAL A 249 24.45 -3.24 7.78
C VAL A 249 25.83 -3.90 7.62
N ALA A 250 26.38 -3.88 6.42
CA ALA A 250 27.68 -4.47 6.13
C ALA A 250 28.81 -3.65 6.76
N PRO A 251 29.92 -4.27 7.22
CA PRO A 251 31.07 -3.54 7.77
C PRO A 251 31.72 -2.53 6.81
N ASN A 252 31.54 -2.71 5.50
CA ASN A 252 32.04 -1.81 4.45
C ASN A 252 30.97 -0.86 3.89
N SER A 253 29.82 -0.74 4.57
CA SER A 253 28.82 0.27 4.25
C SER A 253 29.38 1.66 4.55
N PRO A 254 29.11 2.69 3.72
CA PRO A 254 29.44 4.06 4.06
C PRO A 254 28.81 4.45 5.41
N HIS A 255 29.53 5.21 6.22
CA HIS A 255 29.11 5.56 7.57
C HIS A 255 28.02 6.64 7.54
N SER A 256 28.08 7.50 6.52
CA SER A 256 27.14 8.60 6.33
C SER A 256 26.35 8.46 5.02
N ALA A 257 25.11 8.94 5.02
CA ALA A 257 24.30 9.19 3.84
C ALA A 257 24.98 10.16 2.86
N LEU A 258 25.97 10.96 3.29
CA LEU A 258 26.74 11.83 2.40
C LEU A 258 27.82 11.08 1.61
N GLU A 259 28.22 9.89 2.06
CA GLU A 259 29.34 9.13 1.50
C GLU A 259 28.91 8.11 0.43
N GLY A 260 27.60 7.85 0.30
CA GLY A 260 27.03 7.01 -0.75
C GLY A 260 25.97 6.01 -0.29
N VAL A 261 25.60 5.12 -1.20
CA VAL A 261 24.56 4.09 -1.05
C VAL A 261 24.91 3.13 0.10
N PRO A 262 23.97 2.83 1.03
CA PRO A 262 24.21 1.89 2.11
C PRO A 262 24.43 0.47 1.59
N LYS A 263 25.22 -0.31 2.32
CA LYS A 263 25.48 -1.73 1.99
C LYS A 263 25.02 -2.62 3.14
N PHE A 264 24.41 -3.74 2.78
CA PHE A 264 23.90 -4.73 3.74
C PHE A 264 24.65 -6.04 3.59
N VAL A 265 24.77 -6.81 4.68
CA VAL A 265 25.45 -8.12 4.64
C VAL A 265 24.74 -9.05 3.66
N ARG A 266 23.40 -9.02 3.66
CA ARG A 266 22.57 -9.70 2.67
C ARG A 266 21.19 -9.04 2.59
N ASP A 267 20.96 -8.31 1.52
CA ASP A 267 19.62 -7.92 1.06
C ASP A 267 19.12 -8.98 0.06
N GLY A 268 17.83 -9.24 0.06
CA GLY A 268 17.19 -10.34 -0.64
C GLY A 268 15.66 -10.19 -0.66
N ASN A 269 14.99 -11.19 -1.21
CA ASN A 269 13.55 -11.13 -1.45
C ASN A 269 12.73 -11.90 -0.42
N LEU A 270 13.38 -12.74 0.39
CA LEU A 270 12.72 -13.60 1.36
C LEU A 270 13.11 -13.19 2.79
N THR A 271 12.15 -13.18 3.69
CA THR A 271 12.42 -13.08 5.13
C THR A 271 13.14 -14.34 5.65
N PRO A 272 13.77 -14.28 6.84
CA PRO A 272 14.40 -15.47 7.44
C PRO A 272 13.43 -16.64 7.69
N ASP A 273 12.14 -16.33 7.85
CA ASP A 273 11.03 -17.29 7.94
C ASP A 273 10.33 -17.56 6.59
N PHE A 274 11.01 -17.27 5.49
CA PHE A 274 10.70 -17.65 4.11
C PHE A 274 9.44 -17.04 3.48
N HIS A 275 9.03 -15.86 3.93
CA HIS A 275 8.01 -15.08 3.23
C HIS A 275 8.63 -14.18 2.17
N ALA A 276 8.03 -14.14 0.98
CA ALA A 276 8.45 -13.24 -0.08
C ALA A 276 7.95 -11.82 0.20
N VAL A 277 8.89 -10.89 0.35
CA VAL A 277 8.63 -9.48 0.70
C VAL A 277 9.17 -8.48 -0.30
N ASN A 278 10.04 -8.90 -1.23
CA ASN A 278 10.42 -8.11 -2.39
C ASN A 278 10.18 -8.93 -3.67
N THR A 279 10.39 -8.31 -4.83
CA THR A 279 10.02 -8.86 -6.15
C THR A 279 10.49 -10.28 -6.41
N MET A 280 9.52 -11.20 -6.41
CA MET A 280 9.63 -12.53 -6.98
C MET A 280 8.88 -12.58 -8.31
N GLN A 281 9.07 -13.65 -9.09
CA GLN A 281 8.44 -13.87 -10.38
C GLN A 281 7.38 -14.98 -10.31
N PRO A 282 6.29 -14.88 -11.08
CA PRO A 282 5.22 -15.86 -11.03
C PRO A 282 5.70 -17.23 -11.54
N PRO A 283 5.16 -18.33 -10.99
CA PRO A 283 5.47 -19.69 -11.43
C PRO A 283 4.90 -20.02 -12.82
N TYR A 284 4.03 -19.17 -13.36
CA TYR A 284 3.32 -19.37 -14.63
C TYR A 284 3.64 -18.25 -15.62
N GLN A 285 3.76 -18.57 -16.91
CA GLN A 285 3.92 -17.55 -17.95
C GLN A 285 2.64 -16.72 -18.13
N PRO A 286 2.74 -15.42 -18.46
CA PRO A 286 3.96 -14.63 -18.58
C PRO A 286 4.67 -14.41 -17.24
N SER A 287 5.99 -14.60 -17.23
CA SER A 287 6.85 -14.46 -16.06
C SER A 287 8.18 -13.82 -16.47
N GLY A 288 8.82 -13.09 -15.55
CA GLY A 288 10.18 -12.58 -15.76
C GLY A 288 11.22 -13.70 -15.83
N ASN A 289 10.87 -14.92 -15.38
CA ASN A 289 11.68 -16.10 -15.55
C ASN A 289 11.17 -16.92 -16.75
N LYS A 290 12.06 -17.18 -17.71
CA LYS A 290 11.76 -18.02 -18.87
C LYS A 290 11.43 -19.47 -18.44
N PRO A 291 10.71 -20.24 -19.26
CA PRO A 291 10.59 -21.67 -19.05
C PRO A 291 11.95 -22.36 -19.06
N ALA A 292 12.09 -23.45 -18.30
CA ALA A 292 13.28 -24.29 -18.36
C ALA A 292 13.34 -25.06 -19.70
N GLU A 293 14.54 -25.33 -20.19
CA GLU A 293 14.73 -26.04 -21.45
C GLU A 293 14.07 -27.44 -21.40
N GLY A 294 13.28 -27.76 -22.44
CA GLY A 294 12.56 -29.03 -22.54
C GLY A 294 11.37 -29.20 -21.58
N GLN A 295 11.02 -28.18 -20.79
CA GLN A 295 9.84 -28.18 -19.90
C GLN A 295 8.62 -27.52 -20.56
N ASP A 296 7.44 -27.68 -19.93
CA ASP A 296 6.21 -27.06 -20.41
C ASP A 296 6.36 -25.53 -20.49
N PRO A 297 6.19 -24.93 -21.68
CA PRO A 297 6.44 -23.50 -21.91
C PRO A 297 5.48 -22.58 -21.15
N ARG A 298 4.42 -23.11 -20.53
CA ARG A 298 3.46 -22.34 -19.74
C ARG A 298 3.95 -22.06 -18.32
N PHE A 299 5.04 -22.68 -17.88
CA PHE A 299 5.59 -22.55 -16.53
C PHE A 299 6.92 -21.78 -16.55
N ALA A 300 7.20 -21.06 -15.48
CA ALA A 300 8.52 -20.47 -15.25
C ALA A 300 9.50 -21.53 -14.75
N ASP A 301 10.78 -21.38 -15.06
CA ASP A 301 11.86 -22.24 -14.56
C ASP A 301 11.91 -22.21 -13.01
N PRO A 302 11.54 -23.31 -12.31
CA PRO A 302 11.52 -23.34 -10.85
C PRO A 302 12.92 -23.33 -10.23
N THR A 303 13.97 -23.53 -11.04
CA THR A 303 15.36 -23.50 -10.56
C THR A 303 15.92 -22.09 -10.43
N ARG A 304 15.18 -21.06 -10.90
CA ARG A 304 15.59 -19.66 -10.74
C ARG A 304 15.35 -19.22 -9.29
N PRO A 305 16.34 -18.56 -8.64
CA PRO A 305 16.20 -18.07 -7.26
C PRO A 305 15.02 -17.10 -7.03
N THR A 306 14.50 -16.51 -8.09
CA THR A 306 13.39 -15.55 -8.07
C THR A 306 12.04 -16.16 -8.46
N THR A 307 11.96 -17.42 -8.88
CA THR A 307 10.66 -18.06 -9.17
C THR A 307 9.99 -18.43 -7.85
N LEU A 308 8.84 -17.80 -7.56
CA LEU A 308 8.06 -18.13 -6.37
C LEU A 308 7.21 -19.38 -6.64
N PRO A 309 7.24 -20.42 -5.79
CA PRO A 309 6.36 -21.56 -5.91
C PRO A 309 4.88 -21.15 -5.92
N PRO A 310 3.99 -21.94 -6.55
CA PRO A 310 2.56 -21.67 -6.52
C PRO A 310 1.99 -21.51 -5.11
N GLN A 311 1.21 -20.46 -4.92
CA GLN A 311 0.55 -20.13 -3.67
C GLN A 311 -0.83 -20.78 -3.59
N THR A 312 -1.25 -21.14 -2.38
CA THR A 312 -2.53 -21.81 -2.11
C THR A 312 -3.44 -21.04 -1.16
N THR A 313 -2.97 -19.93 -0.60
CA THR A 313 -3.77 -19.06 0.26
C THR A 313 -4.95 -18.51 -0.53
N PRO A 314 -6.19 -18.53 0.02
CA PRO A 314 -7.34 -17.94 -0.66
C PRO A 314 -7.14 -16.45 -0.96
N THR A 315 -7.58 -16.04 -2.14
CA THR A 315 -7.60 -14.65 -2.59
C THR A 315 -9.00 -14.02 -2.46
N ILE A 316 -9.10 -12.70 -2.56
CA ILE A 316 -10.39 -12.00 -2.65
C ILE A 316 -11.15 -12.44 -3.91
N GLY A 317 -10.43 -12.76 -5.00
CA GLY A 317 -11.00 -13.37 -6.19
C GLY A 317 -11.69 -14.71 -5.90
N ASP A 318 -11.04 -15.59 -5.14
CA ASP A 318 -11.66 -16.85 -4.70
C ASP A 318 -12.92 -16.59 -3.87
N ARG A 319 -12.89 -15.60 -2.98
CA ARG A 319 -14.06 -15.21 -2.16
C ARG A 319 -15.22 -14.68 -3.00
N LEU A 320 -14.94 -13.91 -4.04
CA LEU A 320 -15.94 -13.43 -4.98
C LEU A 320 -16.54 -14.60 -5.78
N SER A 321 -15.70 -15.51 -6.29
CA SER A 321 -16.14 -16.71 -7.01
C SER A 321 -16.97 -17.65 -6.13
N GLU A 322 -16.65 -17.82 -4.84
CA GLU A 322 -17.44 -18.58 -3.87
C GLU A 322 -18.91 -18.08 -3.76
N LYS A 323 -19.15 -16.80 -4.06
CA LYS A 323 -20.47 -16.13 -4.03
C LYS A 323 -21.06 -15.87 -5.42
N ASN A 324 -20.45 -16.40 -6.48
CA ASN A 324 -20.81 -16.15 -7.88
C ASN A 324 -20.86 -14.67 -8.26
N ILE A 325 -19.99 -13.86 -7.65
CA ILE A 325 -19.82 -12.45 -8.01
C ILE A 325 -18.85 -12.37 -9.19
N SER A 326 -19.27 -11.78 -10.30
CA SER A 326 -18.41 -11.68 -11.48
C SER A 326 -17.24 -10.73 -11.21
N TRP A 327 -16.03 -11.15 -11.52
CA TRP A 327 -14.84 -10.33 -11.32
C TRP A 327 -13.74 -10.62 -12.34
N ALA A 328 -12.84 -9.66 -12.52
CA ALA A 328 -11.63 -9.86 -13.30
C ALA A 328 -10.49 -8.92 -12.87
N TRP A 329 -9.26 -9.37 -13.07
CA TRP A 329 -8.07 -8.53 -13.11
C TRP A 329 -7.66 -8.28 -14.55
N PHE A 330 -7.74 -7.03 -14.98
CA PHE A 330 -7.31 -6.54 -16.28
C PHE A 330 -5.89 -6.00 -16.19
N SER A 331 -4.94 -6.64 -16.87
CA SER A 331 -3.58 -6.07 -17.01
C SER A 331 -3.42 -5.43 -18.38
N GLY A 332 -2.88 -4.21 -18.43
CA GLY A 332 -2.50 -3.57 -19.69
C GLY A 332 -1.53 -4.44 -20.48
N ALA A 333 -1.76 -4.58 -21.79
CA ALA A 333 -0.93 -5.35 -22.72
C ALA A 333 -0.72 -6.85 -22.41
N TRP A 334 -1.53 -7.47 -21.55
CA TRP A 334 -1.40 -8.90 -21.19
C TRP A 334 -1.38 -9.82 -22.41
N GLN A 335 -2.33 -9.65 -23.34
CA GLN A 335 -2.40 -10.51 -24.52
C GLN A 335 -1.24 -10.24 -25.47
N HIS A 336 -0.85 -8.96 -25.64
CA HIS A 336 0.30 -8.59 -26.44
C HIS A 336 1.59 -9.29 -25.97
N VAL A 337 1.81 -9.34 -24.65
CA VAL A 337 2.99 -9.98 -24.05
C VAL A 337 2.98 -11.50 -24.25
N GLN A 338 1.81 -12.14 -24.18
CA GLN A 338 1.70 -13.57 -24.46
C GLN A 338 2.02 -13.89 -25.93
N ASP A 339 1.59 -13.04 -26.85
CA ASP A 339 1.71 -13.30 -28.30
C ASP A 339 3.08 -12.89 -28.87
N HIS A 340 3.67 -11.79 -28.37
CA HIS A 340 4.84 -11.14 -28.96
C HIS A 340 6.05 -11.03 -28.00
N GLY A 341 5.87 -11.41 -26.73
CA GLY A 341 6.86 -11.18 -25.69
C GLY A 341 6.80 -9.75 -25.12
N ASN A 342 7.64 -9.50 -24.13
CA ASN A 342 7.74 -8.19 -23.48
C ASN A 342 8.93 -7.40 -24.02
N ALA A 343 8.78 -6.08 -24.12
CA ALA A 343 9.81 -5.18 -24.63
C ALA A 343 9.76 -3.83 -23.91
N TYR A 344 10.93 -3.21 -23.76
CA TYR A 344 11.09 -1.84 -23.27
C TYR A 344 11.36 -0.91 -24.47
N PRO A 345 10.76 0.30 -24.54
CA PRO A 345 9.92 0.93 -23.52
C PRO A 345 8.43 0.55 -23.59
N MET A 346 8.01 -0.24 -24.59
CA MET A 346 6.60 -0.61 -24.77
C MET A 346 6.48 -2.08 -25.19
N PRO A 347 5.61 -2.88 -24.54
CA PRO A 347 4.65 -2.48 -23.50
C PRO A 347 5.22 -2.40 -22.07
N ASP A 348 6.47 -2.78 -21.86
CA ASP A 348 7.16 -2.86 -20.57
C ASP A 348 6.31 -3.49 -19.44
N PHE A 349 5.75 -4.66 -19.74
CA PHE A 349 4.86 -5.36 -18.84
C PHE A 349 5.57 -5.82 -17.56
N GLN A 350 5.01 -5.46 -16.42
CA GLN A 350 5.57 -5.81 -15.13
C GLN A 350 4.93 -7.12 -14.62
N TYR A 351 5.62 -8.24 -14.84
CA TYR A 351 5.12 -9.58 -14.51
C TYR A 351 4.67 -9.75 -13.06
N HIS A 352 5.37 -9.07 -12.15
CA HIS A 352 5.13 -9.16 -10.73
C HIS A 352 3.93 -8.33 -10.25
N HIS A 353 3.32 -7.52 -11.13
CA HIS A 353 2.12 -6.74 -10.85
C HIS A 353 0.83 -7.50 -11.21
N GLN A 354 0.92 -8.77 -11.63
CA GLN A 354 -0.25 -9.63 -11.86
C GLN A 354 -0.35 -10.66 -10.73
N PRO A 355 -1.00 -10.32 -9.59
CA PRO A 355 -0.88 -11.12 -8.36
C PRO A 355 -1.54 -12.49 -8.46
N TYR A 356 -2.62 -12.62 -9.23
CA TYR A 356 -3.32 -13.89 -9.37
C TYR A 356 -2.52 -14.94 -10.16
N ASN A 357 -1.52 -14.52 -10.97
CA ASN A 357 -0.64 -15.43 -11.70
C ASN A 357 0.35 -16.20 -10.79
N TYR A 358 0.21 -16.06 -9.47
CA TYR A 358 0.97 -16.78 -8.45
C TYR A 358 0.21 -17.93 -7.80
N TYR A 359 -1.12 -18.03 -7.98
CA TYR A 359 -1.96 -18.96 -7.20
C TYR A 359 -2.42 -20.14 -8.03
N VAL A 360 -2.47 -21.32 -7.40
CA VAL A 360 -2.82 -22.61 -8.04
C VAL A 360 -4.19 -22.60 -8.74
N ASN A 361 -5.13 -21.78 -8.26
CA ASN A 361 -6.47 -21.66 -8.83
C ASN A 361 -6.45 -21.02 -10.23
N TYR A 362 -5.43 -20.23 -10.55
CA TYR A 362 -5.26 -19.54 -11.84
C TYR A 362 -4.10 -20.12 -12.66
N ALA A 363 -3.65 -21.34 -12.34
CA ALA A 363 -2.63 -22.06 -13.10
C ALA A 363 -3.06 -22.27 -14.57
N PRO A 364 -2.11 -22.44 -15.51
CA PRO A 364 -2.41 -22.76 -16.90
C PRO A 364 -3.37 -23.94 -17.05
N GLY A 365 -4.42 -23.77 -17.86
CA GLY A 365 -5.47 -24.78 -18.09
C GLY A 365 -6.63 -24.76 -17.08
N LYS A 366 -6.59 -23.92 -16.04
CA LYS A 366 -7.74 -23.71 -15.15
C LYS A 366 -8.75 -22.74 -15.78
N ALA A 367 -10.04 -23.03 -15.61
CA ALA A 367 -11.12 -22.16 -16.10
C ALA A 367 -11.03 -20.74 -15.47
N ALA A 368 -10.79 -20.66 -14.16
CA ALA A 368 -10.64 -19.39 -13.44
C ALA A 368 -9.55 -18.48 -14.01
N ARG A 369 -8.47 -19.05 -14.60
CA ARG A 369 -7.44 -18.25 -15.29
C ARG A 369 -8.04 -17.52 -16.49
N GLN A 370 -8.75 -18.24 -17.34
CA GLN A 370 -9.34 -17.69 -18.57
C GLN A 370 -10.50 -16.75 -18.30
N GLU A 371 -11.22 -16.96 -17.19
CA GLU A 371 -12.35 -16.13 -16.79
C GLU A 371 -11.89 -14.81 -16.15
N HIS A 372 -10.86 -14.86 -15.29
CA HIS A 372 -10.56 -13.73 -14.41
C HIS A 372 -9.24 -13.01 -14.75
N LEU A 373 -8.29 -13.61 -15.47
CA LEU A 373 -7.06 -12.91 -15.89
C LEU A 373 -7.25 -12.36 -17.31
N GLN A 374 -7.71 -11.12 -17.38
CA GLN A 374 -8.13 -10.50 -18.62
C GLN A 374 -7.09 -9.50 -19.14
N ASP A 375 -7.11 -9.32 -20.46
CA ASP A 375 -6.31 -8.31 -21.13
C ASP A 375 -7.02 -6.95 -21.12
N GLY A 376 -6.32 -5.93 -20.65
CA GLY A 376 -6.74 -4.54 -20.75
C GLY A 376 -6.45 -3.93 -22.12
N GLY A 377 -5.65 -4.61 -22.96
CA GLY A 377 -5.20 -4.14 -24.27
C GLY A 377 -4.04 -3.14 -24.16
N LEU A 378 -3.39 -2.87 -25.29
CA LEU A 378 -2.40 -1.80 -25.38
C LEU A 378 -3.06 -0.45 -25.07
N ASN A 379 -2.40 0.36 -24.23
CA ASN A 379 -2.93 1.65 -23.77
C ASN A 379 -4.35 1.57 -23.16
N GLY A 380 -4.71 0.41 -22.60
CA GLY A 380 -6.02 0.16 -21.99
C GLY A 380 -7.20 0.11 -22.98
N ALA A 381 -6.96 0.00 -24.30
CA ALA A 381 -8.02 0.09 -25.31
C ALA A 381 -9.17 -0.90 -25.09
N ARG A 382 -8.85 -2.17 -24.81
CA ARG A 382 -9.88 -3.19 -24.57
C ARG A 382 -10.64 -2.95 -23.26
N PHE A 383 -9.97 -2.44 -22.23
CA PHE A 383 -10.65 -2.10 -20.98
C PHE A 383 -11.63 -0.93 -21.20
N LYS A 384 -11.25 0.09 -21.97
CA LYS A 384 -12.14 1.19 -22.37
C LYS A 384 -13.37 0.72 -23.14
N ASP A 385 -13.20 -0.18 -24.11
CA ASP A 385 -14.34 -0.75 -24.85
C ASP A 385 -15.34 -1.49 -23.94
N ILE A 386 -14.84 -2.19 -22.90
CA ILE A 386 -15.68 -2.88 -21.92
C ILE A 386 -16.43 -1.88 -21.04
N ILE A 387 -15.77 -0.80 -20.62
CA ILE A 387 -16.38 0.30 -19.85
C ILE A 387 -17.51 0.94 -20.66
N ASP A 388 -17.23 1.31 -21.91
CA ASP A 388 -18.16 2.04 -22.79
C ASP A 388 -19.37 1.20 -23.17
N SER A 389 -19.19 -0.11 -23.32
CA SER A 389 -20.28 -1.04 -23.62
C SER A 389 -21.10 -1.46 -22.39
N GLY A 390 -20.74 -1.00 -21.18
CA GLY A 390 -21.43 -1.36 -19.94
C GLY A 390 -21.32 -2.84 -19.59
N LYS A 391 -20.15 -3.44 -19.86
CA LYS A 391 -19.88 -4.88 -19.67
C LYS A 391 -18.83 -5.18 -18.61
N LEU A 392 -18.55 -4.24 -17.72
CA LEU A 392 -17.65 -4.51 -16.60
C LEU A 392 -18.26 -5.59 -15.69
N PRO A 393 -17.45 -6.56 -15.23
CA PRO A 393 -17.82 -7.41 -14.10
C PRO A 393 -18.20 -6.59 -12.87
N GLN A 394 -18.88 -7.23 -11.91
CA GLN A 394 -19.25 -6.58 -10.64
C GLN A 394 -18.03 -6.07 -9.87
N VAL A 395 -16.87 -6.71 -10.02
CA VAL A 395 -15.59 -6.24 -9.47
C VAL A 395 -14.50 -6.29 -10.54
N SER A 396 -13.96 -5.14 -10.91
CA SER A 396 -12.89 -5.02 -11.90
C SER A 396 -11.64 -4.43 -11.25
N PHE A 397 -10.53 -5.16 -11.25
CA PHE A 397 -9.21 -4.61 -10.94
C PHE A 397 -8.52 -4.27 -12.26
N TYR A 398 -7.86 -3.12 -12.34
CA TYR A 398 -7.13 -2.68 -13.52
C TYR A 398 -5.72 -2.22 -13.15
N LYS A 399 -4.73 -2.82 -13.81
CA LYS A 399 -3.34 -2.41 -13.75
C LYS A 399 -2.93 -1.77 -15.08
N PRO A 400 -2.55 -0.48 -15.11
CA PRO A 400 -2.07 0.16 -16.33
C PRO A 400 -0.86 -0.57 -16.94
N GLN A 401 -0.67 -0.37 -18.24
CA GLN A 401 0.54 -0.80 -18.96
C GLN A 401 1.79 -0.15 -18.33
N GLY A 402 2.96 -0.78 -18.45
CA GLY A 402 4.19 -0.34 -17.78
C GLY A 402 4.49 1.15 -17.95
N ASN A 403 4.61 1.64 -19.18
CA ASN A 403 4.89 3.05 -19.46
C ASN A 403 3.72 4.02 -19.16
N LEU A 404 2.60 3.55 -18.59
CA LEU A 404 1.40 4.33 -18.25
C LEU A 404 1.01 4.17 -16.77
N ASN A 405 1.87 3.58 -15.94
CA ASN A 405 1.57 3.29 -14.54
C ASN A 405 2.16 4.32 -13.55
N GLU A 406 2.95 5.29 -14.02
CA GLU A 406 3.66 6.33 -13.26
C GLU A 406 4.88 5.87 -12.43
N HIS A 407 5.34 4.63 -12.54
CA HIS A 407 6.55 4.15 -11.86
C HIS A 407 7.80 4.94 -12.29
N SER A 408 8.52 5.50 -11.31
CA SER A 408 9.81 6.16 -11.55
C SER A 408 10.82 5.22 -12.23
N GLY A 409 11.65 5.71 -13.15
CA GLY A 409 12.60 4.88 -13.90
C GLY A 409 12.15 4.52 -15.32
N TYR A 410 10.89 4.13 -15.51
CA TYR A 410 10.38 3.67 -16.82
C TYR A 410 9.04 4.27 -17.26
N ALA A 411 8.31 4.94 -16.36
CA ALA A 411 7.11 5.69 -16.68
C ALA A 411 7.18 7.12 -16.12
N ASP A 412 6.54 8.05 -16.83
CA ASP A 412 6.43 9.44 -16.42
C ASP A 412 5.04 9.74 -15.82
N ILE A 413 4.93 10.85 -15.07
CA ILE A 413 3.71 11.21 -14.35
C ILE A 413 2.64 11.71 -15.33
N GLU A 414 3.01 12.51 -16.33
CA GLU A 414 2.04 13.12 -17.26
C GLU A 414 1.28 12.07 -18.08
N SER A 415 1.99 11.05 -18.57
CA SER A 415 1.42 9.94 -19.35
C SER A 415 0.48 9.09 -18.52
N GLY A 416 0.89 8.71 -17.29
CA GLY A 416 0.06 7.90 -16.40
C GLY A 416 -1.16 8.66 -15.87
N ASP A 417 -0.98 9.91 -15.43
CA ASP A 417 -2.06 10.81 -14.99
C ASP A 417 -3.10 10.97 -16.10
N SER A 418 -2.64 11.23 -17.32
CA SER A 418 -3.51 11.35 -18.49
C SER A 418 -4.26 10.08 -18.82
N HIS A 419 -3.61 8.92 -18.72
CA HIS A 419 -4.22 7.62 -18.98
C HIS A 419 -5.30 7.28 -17.95
N ILE A 420 -5.01 7.48 -16.67
CA ILE A 420 -5.97 7.19 -15.59
C ILE A 420 -7.16 8.16 -15.65
N ALA A 421 -6.92 9.46 -15.90
CA ALA A 421 -7.99 10.42 -16.09
C ALA A 421 -8.88 10.11 -17.30
N ASP A 422 -8.29 9.59 -18.39
CA ASP A 422 -9.05 9.11 -19.56
C ASP A 422 -9.98 7.94 -19.16
N LEU A 423 -9.45 6.94 -18.45
CA LEU A 423 -10.26 5.84 -17.93
C LEU A 423 -11.41 6.31 -17.04
N VAL A 424 -11.16 7.27 -16.12
CA VAL A 424 -12.21 7.86 -15.29
C VAL A 424 -13.28 8.54 -16.14
N SER A 425 -12.90 9.29 -17.18
CA SER A 425 -13.85 9.92 -18.11
C SER A 425 -14.72 8.90 -18.85
N HIS A 426 -14.17 7.74 -19.22
CA HIS A 426 -14.95 6.63 -19.78
C HIS A 426 -15.91 6.03 -18.74
N LEU A 427 -15.44 5.79 -17.51
CA LEU A 427 -16.24 5.24 -16.41
C LEU A 427 -17.43 6.14 -16.05
N GLU A 428 -17.25 7.46 -16.01
CA GLU A 428 -18.31 8.43 -15.77
C GLU A 428 -19.40 8.45 -16.86
N LYS A 429 -19.08 7.99 -18.07
CA LYS A 429 -20.00 7.89 -19.22
C LYS A 429 -20.60 6.49 -19.39
N SER A 430 -20.09 5.51 -18.64
CA SER A 430 -20.52 4.12 -18.75
C SER A 430 -22.01 3.97 -18.40
N PRO A 431 -22.75 3.07 -19.08
CA PRO A 431 -24.11 2.70 -18.67
C PRO A 431 -24.21 2.20 -17.21
N GLN A 432 -23.10 1.71 -16.64
CA GLN A 432 -23.04 1.22 -15.26
C GLN A 432 -22.75 2.32 -14.22
N TRP A 433 -22.40 3.54 -14.65
CA TRP A 433 -22.01 4.64 -13.76
C TRP A 433 -22.97 4.90 -12.59
N PRO A 434 -24.31 4.90 -12.74
CA PRO A 434 -25.24 5.23 -11.66
C PRO A 434 -25.10 4.37 -10.40
N HIS A 435 -24.50 3.18 -10.52
CA HIS A 435 -24.29 2.24 -9.42
C HIS A 435 -22.80 1.86 -9.25
N MET A 436 -21.89 2.75 -9.65
CA MET A 436 -20.45 2.45 -9.70
C MET A 436 -19.68 3.09 -8.54
N LEU A 437 -18.72 2.34 -8.00
CA LEU A 437 -17.63 2.84 -7.15
C LEU A 437 -16.32 2.63 -7.90
N VAL A 438 -15.54 3.70 -8.08
CA VAL A 438 -14.20 3.65 -8.64
C VAL A 438 -13.20 4.10 -7.58
N ILE A 439 -12.16 3.32 -7.37
CA ILE A 439 -11.06 3.59 -6.44
C ILE A 439 -9.79 3.68 -7.28
N VAL A 440 -9.20 4.87 -7.35
CA VAL A 440 -7.86 5.05 -7.91
C VAL A 440 -6.90 5.14 -6.75
N THR A 441 -5.92 4.24 -6.68
CA THR A 441 -4.87 4.28 -5.67
C THR A 441 -3.56 3.78 -6.27
N TYR A 442 -2.47 4.01 -5.55
CA TYR A 442 -1.16 3.47 -5.89
C TYR A 442 -0.94 2.17 -5.13
N ASP A 443 0.02 1.38 -5.55
CA ASP A 443 0.40 0.17 -4.85
C ASP A 443 1.29 0.46 -3.64
N GLU A 444 2.32 1.28 -3.81
CA GLU A 444 3.27 1.67 -2.79
C GLU A 444 3.93 3.04 -3.10
N ASN A 445 4.83 3.50 -2.23
CA ASN A 445 5.33 4.88 -2.21
C ASN A 445 6.54 5.16 -3.11
N GLY A 446 7.18 4.15 -3.71
CA GLY A 446 8.30 4.31 -4.63
C GLY A 446 9.57 4.76 -3.95
N GLY A 447 9.67 4.60 -2.63
CA GLY A 447 10.80 5.07 -1.83
C GLY A 447 10.76 6.58 -1.58
N LEU A 448 9.70 7.25 -2.05
CA LEU A 448 9.48 8.68 -1.86
C LEU A 448 8.93 8.93 -0.46
N TRP A 449 9.41 10.02 0.15
CA TRP A 449 9.07 10.40 1.52
C TRP A 449 7.61 10.86 1.62
N ASP A 450 7.01 10.63 2.78
CA ASP A 450 5.75 11.23 3.21
C ASP A 450 5.87 11.63 4.68
N HIS A 451 5.28 12.76 5.05
CA HIS A 451 5.37 13.25 6.42
C HIS A 451 4.46 12.50 7.40
N VAL A 452 3.38 11.86 6.94
CA VAL A 452 2.44 11.18 7.83
C VAL A 452 2.97 9.81 8.18
N ALA A 453 3.14 9.59 9.48
CA ALA A 453 3.54 8.30 10.02
C ALA A 453 2.46 7.25 9.73
N PRO A 454 2.81 6.06 9.21
CA PRO A 454 1.85 4.99 9.09
C PRO A 454 1.37 4.53 10.48
N PRO A 455 0.08 4.15 10.62
CA PRO A 455 -0.40 3.55 11.86
C PRO A 455 0.33 2.23 12.11
N GLN A 456 0.53 1.87 13.37
CA GLN A 456 1.12 0.58 13.70
C GLN A 456 0.12 -0.54 13.38
N GLY A 457 0.44 -1.39 12.40
CA GLY A 457 -0.36 -2.56 12.08
C GLY A 457 0.32 -3.86 12.51
N ASP A 458 0.31 -4.84 11.62
CA ASP A 458 1.03 -6.10 11.82
C ASP A 458 2.49 -5.99 11.36
N ARG A 459 3.24 -7.09 11.40
CA ARG A 459 4.65 -7.08 10.99
C ARG A 459 4.88 -6.73 9.52
N TRP A 460 3.84 -6.72 8.70
CA TRP A 460 3.94 -6.47 7.26
C TRP A 460 3.73 -5.01 6.91
N GLY A 461 3.04 -4.25 7.76
CA GLY A 461 2.68 -2.86 7.51
C GLY A 461 1.49 -2.40 8.35
N PRO A 462 0.78 -1.34 7.91
CA PRO A 462 0.95 -0.66 6.62
C PRO A 462 2.26 0.12 6.51
N GLY A 463 2.65 0.44 5.28
CA GLY A 463 3.80 1.28 4.97
C GLY A 463 3.40 2.75 4.75
N SER A 464 4.29 3.53 4.15
CA SER A 464 4.10 4.95 3.81
C SER A 464 2.74 5.28 3.19
N ARG A 465 2.29 6.52 3.42
CA ARG A 465 1.04 7.02 2.85
C ARG A 465 1.14 7.17 1.32
N ILE A 466 0.06 6.82 0.64
CA ILE A 466 -0.07 6.86 -0.83
C ILE A 466 -1.35 7.59 -1.24
N PRO A 467 -1.44 8.14 -2.47
CA PRO A 467 -2.68 8.76 -2.93
C PRO A 467 -3.81 7.73 -3.10
N ALA A 468 -5.02 8.10 -2.69
CA ALA A 468 -6.24 7.35 -2.99
C ALA A 468 -7.42 8.31 -3.24
N ILE A 469 -8.12 8.11 -4.35
CA ILE A 469 -9.25 8.93 -4.78
C ILE A 469 -10.48 8.03 -4.93
N ILE A 470 -11.56 8.39 -4.24
CA ILE A 470 -12.82 7.68 -4.24
C ILE A 470 -13.81 8.41 -5.15
N ILE A 471 -14.20 7.77 -6.25
CA ILE A 471 -14.95 8.36 -7.36
C ILE A 471 -16.25 7.57 -7.53
N SER A 472 -17.41 8.23 -7.43
CA SER A 472 -18.71 7.58 -7.52
C SER A 472 -19.82 8.63 -7.63
N PRO A 473 -21.01 8.33 -8.20
CA PRO A 473 -22.21 9.15 -7.98
C PRO A 473 -22.56 9.29 -6.49
N PHE A 474 -22.14 8.33 -5.66
CA PHE A 474 -22.35 8.35 -4.22
C PHE A 474 -21.19 8.97 -3.45
N ALA A 475 -20.07 9.32 -4.09
CA ALA A 475 -18.94 9.89 -3.38
C ALA A 475 -19.30 11.29 -2.85
N ARG A 476 -18.84 11.60 -1.64
CA ARG A 476 -18.84 12.97 -1.15
C ARG A 476 -18.00 13.82 -2.12
N GLN A 477 -18.57 14.92 -2.60
CA GLN A 477 -17.88 15.83 -3.51
C GLN A 477 -17.10 16.88 -2.74
N HIS A 478 -15.97 17.32 -3.29
CA HIS A 478 -15.09 18.31 -2.68
C HIS A 478 -14.69 17.96 -1.24
N TYR A 479 -14.40 16.68 -1.01
CA TYR A 479 -14.24 16.13 0.33
C TYR A 479 -12.85 15.51 0.53
N VAL A 480 -12.33 15.62 1.75
CA VAL A 480 -11.12 14.93 2.17
C VAL A 480 -11.48 13.96 3.30
N ASP A 481 -11.38 12.66 3.02
CA ASP A 481 -11.58 11.61 4.02
C ASP A 481 -10.31 11.43 4.84
N LYS A 482 -10.46 11.61 6.17
CA LYS A 482 -9.41 11.51 7.18
C LYS A 482 -9.35 10.14 7.84
N THR A 483 -10.19 9.20 7.41
CA THR A 483 -10.25 7.87 7.99
C THR A 483 -8.98 7.10 7.68
N VAL A 484 -8.36 6.49 8.70
CA VAL A 484 -7.21 5.60 8.51
C VAL A 484 -7.63 4.39 7.69
N GLN A 485 -7.04 4.25 6.52
CA GLN A 485 -7.33 3.20 5.54
C GLN A 485 -6.01 2.65 5.00
N ASP A 486 -6.03 1.44 4.47
CA ASP A 486 -4.93 0.91 3.67
C ASP A 486 -5.46 0.10 2.48
N THR A 487 -4.58 -0.48 1.67
CA THR A 487 -4.98 -1.34 0.54
C THR A 487 -6.03 -2.41 0.92
N THR A 488 -6.00 -2.93 2.16
CA THR A 488 -6.97 -3.92 2.64
C THR A 488 -8.35 -3.34 2.97
N SER A 489 -8.50 -2.02 3.09
CA SER A 489 -9.80 -1.34 3.15
C SER A 489 -10.66 -1.62 1.91
N ILE A 490 -10.03 -1.84 0.74
CA ILE A 490 -10.72 -2.27 -0.48
C ILE A 490 -11.30 -3.68 -0.30
N ILE A 491 -10.51 -4.61 0.25
CA ILE A 491 -10.94 -5.98 0.53
C ILE A 491 -12.05 -5.98 1.59
N LYS A 492 -11.94 -5.11 2.62
CA LYS A 492 -12.96 -4.93 3.64
C LYS A 492 -14.28 -4.47 3.03
N PHE A 493 -14.27 -3.44 2.20
CA PHE A 493 -15.44 -2.96 1.46
C PHE A 493 -16.08 -4.08 0.64
N LEU A 494 -15.29 -4.82 -0.15
CA LEU A 494 -15.79 -5.94 -0.98
C LEU A 494 -16.39 -7.06 -0.12
N THR A 495 -15.75 -7.37 1.01
CA THR A 495 -16.20 -8.40 1.95
C THR A 495 -17.56 -8.04 2.52
N GLU A 496 -17.76 -6.80 2.96
CA GLU A 496 -19.02 -6.33 3.51
C GLU A 496 -20.10 -6.17 2.43
N ARG A 497 -19.73 -5.62 1.27
CA ARG A 497 -20.63 -5.40 0.14
C ARG A 497 -21.27 -6.70 -0.35
N TYR A 498 -20.51 -7.78 -0.44
CA TYR A 498 -20.95 -9.04 -1.03
C TYR A 498 -21.14 -10.17 0.00
N ASP A 499 -21.09 -9.86 1.31
CA ASP A 499 -21.19 -10.85 2.39
C ASP A 499 -20.19 -12.01 2.18
N LEU A 500 -18.94 -11.67 1.89
CA LEU A 500 -17.90 -12.66 1.63
C LEU A 500 -17.38 -13.25 2.94
N ARG A 501 -16.87 -14.48 2.89
CA ARG A 501 -16.04 -15.00 3.97
C ARG A 501 -14.75 -14.17 4.05
N PRO A 502 -14.40 -13.57 5.20
CA PRO A 502 -13.21 -12.73 5.31
C PRO A 502 -11.94 -13.54 5.05
N LEU A 503 -10.91 -12.85 4.56
CA LEU A 503 -9.55 -13.36 4.51
C LEU A 503 -8.92 -13.28 5.92
N ASP A 504 -8.13 -14.28 6.29
CA ASP A 504 -7.50 -14.33 7.62
C ASP A 504 -6.58 -13.11 7.85
N GLY A 505 -5.83 -12.74 6.81
CA GLY A 505 -4.94 -11.58 6.85
C GLY A 505 -5.66 -10.25 6.99
N LEU A 506 -6.83 -10.09 6.36
CA LEU A 506 -7.69 -8.90 6.56
C LEU A 506 -8.13 -8.80 8.03
N SER A 507 -8.57 -9.92 8.60
CA SER A 507 -9.02 -9.96 10.01
C SER A 507 -7.86 -9.69 10.98
N GLY A 508 -6.65 -10.15 10.66
CA GLY A 508 -5.44 -9.84 11.41
C GLY A 508 -5.07 -8.36 11.35
N ARG A 509 -5.09 -7.77 10.14
CA ARG A 509 -4.78 -6.36 9.90
C ARG A 509 -5.73 -5.42 10.65
N ASP A 510 -7.04 -5.64 10.53
CA ASP A 510 -8.06 -4.80 11.20
C ASP A 510 -7.88 -4.82 12.73
N LYS A 511 -7.62 -6.00 13.32
CA LYS A 511 -7.33 -6.13 14.76
C LYS A 511 -6.06 -5.41 15.18
N ALA A 512 -4.99 -5.49 14.37
CA ALA A 512 -3.73 -4.85 14.68
C ALA A 512 -3.85 -3.32 14.67
N ILE A 513 -4.51 -2.77 13.64
CA ILE A 513 -4.80 -1.33 13.54
C ILE A 513 -5.74 -0.87 14.66
N GLN A 514 -6.75 -1.66 15.00
CA GLN A 514 -7.64 -1.34 16.11
C GLN A 514 -6.90 -1.32 17.45
N ALA A 515 -5.97 -2.25 17.66
CA ALA A 515 -5.17 -2.30 18.88
C ALA A 515 -4.26 -1.07 19.03
N SER A 516 -3.72 -0.52 17.93
CA SER A 516 -2.82 0.63 17.97
C SER A 516 -3.54 1.99 17.95
N THR A 517 -4.62 2.12 17.19
CA THR A 517 -5.32 3.40 16.97
C THR A 517 -6.58 3.56 17.83
N GLY A 518 -7.08 2.47 18.42
CA GLY A 518 -8.36 2.44 19.13
C GLY A 518 -9.59 2.44 18.21
N LYS A 519 -9.40 2.43 16.88
CA LYS A 519 -10.47 2.40 15.87
C LYS A 519 -10.21 1.30 14.84
N PRO A 520 -11.25 0.62 14.34
CA PRO A 520 -11.06 -0.33 13.25
C PRO A 520 -10.53 0.39 12.01
N LEU A 521 -9.90 -0.38 11.11
CA LEU A 521 -9.48 0.12 9.81
C LEU A 521 -10.73 0.59 9.03
N GLY A 522 -10.63 1.70 8.30
CA GLY A 522 -11.71 2.18 7.45
C GLY A 522 -12.10 1.16 6.36
N ASP A 523 -13.34 1.25 5.91
CA ASP A 523 -13.97 0.36 4.92
C ASP A 523 -14.42 1.12 3.65
N LEU A 524 -13.88 2.31 3.41
CA LEU A 524 -14.25 3.25 2.34
C LEU A 524 -15.64 3.90 2.46
N THR A 525 -16.53 3.43 3.33
CA THR A 525 -17.92 3.91 3.39
C THR A 525 -18.04 5.34 3.90
N GLY A 526 -17.06 5.82 4.68
CA GLY A 526 -16.97 7.21 5.13
C GLY A 526 -16.93 8.23 3.99
N ALA A 527 -16.40 7.83 2.83
CA ALA A 527 -16.33 8.63 1.62
C ALA A 527 -17.66 8.69 0.84
N LEU A 528 -18.68 7.91 1.24
CA LEU A 528 -19.89 7.72 0.45
C LEU A 528 -21.15 8.27 1.15
N LEU A 529 -22.10 8.74 0.34
CA LEU A 529 -23.45 9.15 0.69
C LEU A 529 -24.42 8.09 0.16
N LEU A 530 -24.45 6.94 0.83
CA LEU A 530 -25.30 5.81 0.44
C LEU A 530 -26.72 5.95 1.02
N PRO A 531 -27.74 5.39 0.35
CA PRO A 531 -29.06 5.25 0.95
C PRO A 531 -28.97 4.36 2.20
N HIS A 532 -29.94 4.51 3.12
CA HIS A 532 -30.03 3.66 4.29
C HIS A 532 -30.90 2.43 4.02
N GLN A 533 -30.57 1.31 4.64
CA GLN A 533 -31.42 0.12 4.59
C GLN A 533 -32.79 0.44 5.22
N THR A 534 -33.88 0.26 4.45
CA THR A 534 -35.24 0.35 4.98
C THR A 534 -35.49 -0.87 5.89
N PRO A 535 -36.10 -0.73 7.08
CA PRO A 535 -36.32 -1.83 8.03
C PRO A 535 -37.05 -3.05 7.48
#